data_AF-A0AAV8Q1Y2-F1
#
_entry.id   AF-A0AAV8Q1Y2-F1
#
_cell.length_a   1.000
_cell.length_b   1.000
_cell.length_c   1.000
_cell.angle_alpha   90.00
_cell.angle_beta   90.00
_cell.angle_gamma   90.00
#
_symmetry.space_group_name_H-M   'P 1'
#
loop_
_entity.id
_entity.type
_entity.pdbx_description
1 polymer ?
#
loop_
_entity_poly.entity_id
_entity_poly.type
_entity_poly.pdbx_seq_one_letter_code
_entity_poly.pdbx_strand_id
1 'polypeptide(L)'
;MAGAPEAADPSRDVGTLSVDASPSVPPPAAAPLTVDERFALVRSVGEECIQEGELMNLLVKKTVPDCYDGFEPSGRVHIVQGVMKVINVNKLTSAGSKEYTSADNKVQSEYGLK
;
A
#
# COMPACT_ATOMS: atom_id res chain seq x y z
N MET A 1 26.40 -39.97 48.99
CA MET A 1 25.62 -39.71 47.76
C MET A 1 25.43 -38.20 47.69
N ALA A 2 26.27 -37.54 46.89
CA ALA A 2 25.88 -36.82 45.67
C ALA A 2 25.08 -35.54 46.03
N GLY A 3 25.59 -34.32 45.83
CA GLY A 3 26.18 -33.79 44.60
C GLY A 3 25.08 -33.07 43.82
N ALA A 4 25.17 -31.73 43.74
CA ALA A 4 24.26 -30.74 43.15
C ALA A 4 23.92 -30.97 41.65
N PRO A 5 23.15 -30.11 40.91
CA PRO A 5 22.56 -28.82 41.29
C PRO A 5 21.13 -28.49 40.80
N GLU A 6 20.56 -27.52 41.52
CA GLU A 6 19.71 -26.40 41.08
C GLU A 6 19.56 -26.21 39.56
N ALA A 7 18.33 -26.38 39.06
CA ALA A 7 17.97 -26.06 37.68
C ALA A 7 17.81 -24.53 37.55
N ALA A 8 18.77 -23.92 36.85
CA ALA A 8 18.75 -22.51 36.49
C ALA A 8 17.52 -22.18 35.63
N ASP A 9 16.80 -21.12 36.02
CA ASP A 9 15.78 -20.46 35.20
C ASP A 9 16.48 -19.68 34.08
N PRO A 10 16.30 -20.03 32.79
CA PRO A 10 16.81 -19.21 31.72
C PRO A 10 15.83 -18.05 31.53
N SER A 11 15.99 -17.03 32.36
CA SER A 11 15.53 -15.67 32.05
C SER A 11 16.06 -15.31 30.67
N ARG A 12 15.17 -15.37 29.69
CA ARG A 12 15.43 -14.98 28.31
C ARG A 12 15.55 -13.47 28.30
N ASP A 13 16.77 -12.98 28.42
CA ASP A 13 17.15 -11.61 28.14
C ASP A 13 16.94 -11.37 26.64
N VAL A 14 15.72 -10.99 26.27
CA VAL A 14 15.43 -10.45 24.94
C VAL A 14 15.99 -9.04 24.93
N GLY A 15 17.27 -8.94 24.63
CA GLY A 15 17.97 -7.67 24.48
C GLY A 15 17.14 -6.72 23.62
N THR A 16 16.76 -5.59 24.21
CA THR A 16 16.21 -4.46 23.47
C THR A 16 17.26 -4.00 22.46
N LEU A 17 17.06 -4.39 21.21
CA LEU A 17 17.80 -3.87 20.08
C LEU A 17 17.37 -2.41 19.90
N SER A 18 18.08 -1.51 20.56
CA SER A 18 17.94 -0.08 20.33
C SER A 18 18.46 0.18 18.92
N VAL A 19 17.53 0.26 17.97
CA VAL A 19 17.83 0.75 16.63
C VAL A 19 18.03 2.25 16.75
N ASP A 20 19.30 2.67 16.75
CA ASP A 20 19.66 4.07 16.60
C ASP A 20 19.06 4.53 15.27
N ALA A 21 17.99 5.32 15.37
CA ALA A 21 17.30 5.87 14.23
C ALA A 21 18.24 6.90 13.60
N SER A 22 19.02 6.42 12.63
CA SER A 22 19.74 7.22 11.64
C SER A 22 18.92 8.46 11.29
N PRO A 23 19.51 9.67 11.28
CA PRO A 23 18.77 10.90 11.07
C PRO A 23 18.02 10.79 9.75
N SER A 24 16.71 10.57 9.86
CA SER A 24 15.78 10.51 8.75
C SER A 24 15.85 11.86 8.07
N VAL A 25 16.59 11.90 6.95
CA VAL A 25 16.52 13.00 6.01
C VAL A 25 15.03 13.16 5.72
N PRO A 26 14.39 14.28 6.09
CA PRO A 26 12.99 14.48 5.79
C PRO A 26 12.83 14.28 4.28
N PRO A 27 11.86 13.47 3.82
CA PRO A 27 11.66 13.26 2.40
C PRO A 27 11.59 14.64 1.76
N PRO A 28 12.39 14.92 0.72
CA PRO A 28 12.37 16.23 0.07
C PRO A 28 10.91 16.50 -0.26
N ALA A 29 10.38 17.64 0.22
CA ALA A 29 9.01 18.05 -0.03
C ALA A 29 8.79 17.92 -1.55
N ALA A 30 8.10 16.85 -1.93
CA ALA A 30 8.07 16.40 -3.31
C ALA A 30 7.43 17.51 -4.12
N ALA A 31 8.17 18.06 -5.08
CA ALA A 31 7.59 18.97 -6.05
C ALA A 31 6.34 18.28 -6.63
N PRO A 32 5.25 19.03 -6.91
CA PRO A 32 4.06 18.45 -7.49
C PRO A 32 4.45 17.79 -8.81
N LEU A 33 4.38 16.46 -8.81
CA LEU A 33 4.57 15.61 -9.96
C LEU A 33 3.75 16.09 -11.16
N THR A 34 4.39 16.09 -12.32
CA THR A 34 3.77 16.47 -13.59
C THR A 34 2.67 15.48 -13.96
N VAL A 35 1.78 15.90 -14.87
CA VAL A 35 0.70 15.02 -15.35
C VAL A 35 1.26 13.75 -16.00
N ASP A 36 2.37 13.87 -16.73
CA ASP A 36 3.03 12.75 -17.40
C ASP A 36 3.64 11.75 -16.39
N GLU A 37 4.25 12.25 -15.31
CA GLU A 37 4.76 11.40 -14.22
C GLU A 37 3.64 10.69 -13.47
N ARG A 38 2.52 11.38 -13.19
CA ARG A 38 1.31 10.75 -12.64
C ARG A 38 0.80 9.65 -13.55
N PHE A 39 0.70 9.95 -14.84
CA PHE A 39 0.21 9.00 -15.84
C PHE A 39 1.09 7.74 -15.88
N ALA A 40 2.41 7.90 -15.90
CA ALA A 40 3.34 6.77 -15.88
C ALA A 40 3.18 5.89 -14.62
N LEU A 41 3.03 6.51 -13.44
CA LEU A 41 2.81 5.78 -12.19
C LEU A 41 1.49 5.00 -12.20
N VAL A 42 0.39 5.66 -12.57
CA VAL A 42 -0.94 5.05 -12.60
C VAL A 42 -1.01 3.93 -13.64
N ARG A 43 -0.42 4.14 -14.83
CA ARG A 43 -0.38 3.12 -15.90
C ARG A 43 0.41 1.87 -15.49
N SER A 44 1.40 2.02 -14.60
CA SER A 44 2.22 0.91 -14.09
C SER A 44 1.53 -0.01 -13.08
N VAL A 45 0.32 0.34 -12.64
CA VAL A 45 -0.45 -0.43 -11.63
C VAL A 45 -1.26 -1.54 -12.29
N GLY A 46 -1.86 -1.26 -13.46
CA GLY A 46 -2.66 -2.21 -14.22
C GLY A 46 -1.84 -2.89 -15.32
N GLU A 47 -2.06 -4.19 -15.52
CA GLU A 47 -1.56 -4.89 -16.71
C GLU A 47 -2.21 -4.31 -17.98
N GLU A 48 -3.54 -4.21 -17.95
CA GLU A 48 -4.36 -3.65 -19.02
C GLU A 48 -4.86 -2.24 -18.68
N CYS A 49 -4.87 -1.36 -19.68
CA CYS A 49 -5.52 -0.05 -19.62
C CYS A 49 -6.47 0.06 -20.81
N ILE A 50 -7.78 0.13 -20.53
CA ILE A 50 -8.82 0.10 -21.57
C ILE A 50 -8.71 1.33 -22.50
N GLN A 51 -8.37 2.50 -21.97
CA GLN A 51 -8.13 3.72 -22.75
C GLN A 51 -7.14 4.69 -22.07
N GLU A 52 -5.92 4.76 -22.60
CA GLU A 52 -4.87 5.64 -22.08
C GLU A 52 -5.19 7.15 -22.24
N GLY A 53 -5.85 7.53 -23.35
CA GLY A 53 -6.27 8.90 -23.58
C GLY A 53 -7.33 9.41 -22.59
N GLU A 54 -8.27 8.55 -22.19
CA GLU A 54 -9.26 8.87 -21.16
C GLU A 54 -8.61 9.02 -19.79
N LEU A 55 -7.65 8.15 -19.47
CA LEU A 55 -6.87 8.24 -18.23
C LEU A 55 -6.07 9.54 -18.15
N MET A 56 -5.38 9.92 -19.23
CA MET A 56 -4.64 11.19 -19.29
C MET A 56 -5.58 12.39 -19.12
N ASN A 57 -6.73 12.38 -19.82
CA ASN A 57 -7.75 13.41 -19.67
C ASN A 57 -8.32 13.49 -18.24
N LEU A 58 -8.51 12.34 -17.57
CA LEU A 58 -8.97 12.30 -16.19
C LEU A 58 -7.95 12.95 -15.25
N LEU A 59 -6.65 12.64 -15.42
CA LEU A 59 -5.56 13.19 -14.61
C LEU A 59 -5.35 14.70 -14.85
N VAL A 60 -5.71 15.22 -16.02
CA VAL A 60 -5.72 16.67 -16.30
C VAL A 60 -6.92 17.34 -15.65
N LYS A 61 -8.13 16.75 -15.76
CA LYS A 61 -9.38 17.36 -15.30
C LYS A 61 -9.56 17.29 -13.78
N LYS A 62 -9.11 16.21 -13.15
CA LYS A 62 -9.34 15.93 -11.74
C LYS A 62 -7.99 15.87 -11.01
N THR A 63 -7.76 16.83 -10.13
CA THR A 63 -6.52 16.94 -9.34
C THR A 63 -6.34 15.78 -8.37
N VAL A 64 -7.44 15.17 -7.93
CA VAL A 64 -7.46 14.02 -7.03
C VAL A 64 -8.46 12.98 -7.56
N PRO A 65 -8.04 12.07 -8.47
CA PRO A 65 -8.91 11.02 -8.98
C PRO A 65 -9.24 10.02 -7.87
N ASP A 66 -10.44 9.45 -7.93
CA ASP A 66 -10.86 8.37 -7.03
C ASP A 66 -10.55 7.04 -7.71
N CYS A 67 -9.74 6.21 -7.03
CA CYS A 67 -9.40 4.86 -7.44
C CYS A 67 -10.11 3.87 -6.51
N TYR A 68 -10.58 2.75 -7.07
CA TYR A 68 -11.27 1.72 -6.32
C TYR A 68 -10.73 0.36 -6.72
N ASP A 69 -10.44 -0.50 -5.74
CA ASP A 69 -10.14 -1.90 -5.98
C ASP A 69 -10.89 -2.74 -4.94
N GLY A 70 -11.86 -3.50 -5.46
CA GLY A 70 -12.77 -4.32 -4.72
C GLY A 70 -12.28 -5.75 -4.63
N PHE A 71 -12.35 -6.31 -3.43
CA PHE A 71 -11.94 -7.67 -3.17
C PHE A 71 -13.04 -8.41 -2.42
N GLU A 72 -13.35 -9.64 -2.78
CA GLU A 72 -14.30 -10.46 -2.04
C GLU A 72 -13.58 -11.23 -0.92
N PRO A 73 -13.93 -11.04 0.37
CA PRO A 73 -13.21 -11.64 1.48
C PRO A 73 -13.36 -13.17 1.48
N SER A 74 -12.34 -13.89 1.03
CA SER A 74 -12.30 -15.35 0.90
C SER A 74 -12.01 -16.10 2.21
N GLY A 75 -12.00 -15.42 3.37
CA GLY A 75 -11.73 -16.00 4.69
C GLY A 75 -10.25 -16.20 5.04
N ARG A 76 -9.32 -16.18 4.06
CA ARG A 76 -7.86 -16.17 4.31
C ARG A 76 -7.15 -15.29 3.26
N VAL A 77 -6.52 -14.21 3.72
CA VAL A 77 -5.73 -13.33 2.84
C VAL A 77 -4.38 -13.96 2.55
N HIS A 78 -4.08 -14.20 1.27
CA HIS A 78 -2.75 -14.63 0.86
C HIS A 78 -1.76 -13.47 1.01
N ILE A 79 -0.55 -13.73 1.51
CA ILE A 79 0.48 -12.67 1.75
C ILE A 79 0.75 -11.87 0.48
N VAL A 80 0.84 -12.55 -0.67
CA VAL A 80 1.07 -11.91 -1.98
C VAL A 80 -0.03 -10.91 -2.30
N GLN A 81 -1.28 -11.23 -2.01
CA GLN A 81 -2.43 -10.35 -2.26
C GLN A 81 -2.37 -9.10 -1.39
N GLY A 82 -1.95 -9.24 -0.12
CA GLY A 82 -1.74 -8.10 0.77
C GLY A 82 -0.58 -7.20 0.32
N VAL A 83 0.56 -7.79 -0.04
CA VAL A 83 1.75 -7.02 -0.45
C VAL A 83 1.54 -6.29 -1.77
N MET A 84 1.01 -6.97 -2.80
CA MET A 84 0.75 -6.36 -4.11
C MET A 84 -0.24 -5.21 -4.00
N LYS A 85 -1.28 -5.38 -3.19
CA LYS A 85 -2.27 -4.33 -2.92
C LYS A 85 -1.60 -3.09 -2.33
N VAL A 86 -0.76 -3.25 -1.30
CA VAL A 86 -0.05 -2.13 -0.66
C VAL A 86 0.88 -1.42 -1.64
N ILE A 87 1.60 -2.17 -2.50
CA ILE A 87 2.48 -1.58 -3.51
C ILE A 87 1.67 -0.72 -4.49
N ASN A 88 0.53 -1.21 -4.95
CA ASN A 88 -0.33 -0.49 -5.90
C ASN A 88 -0.96 0.76 -5.28
N VAL A 89 -1.46 0.64 -4.04
CA VAL A 89 -2.01 1.77 -3.28
C VAL A 89 -0.96 2.85 -3.07
N ASN A 90 0.28 2.46 -2.74
CA ASN A 90 1.37 3.42 -2.55
C ASN A 90 1.71 4.17 -3.84
N LYS A 91 1.68 3.50 -5.00
CA LYS A 91 1.89 4.16 -6.30
C LYS A 91 0.77 5.16 -6.61
N LEU A 92 -0.49 4.78 -6.38
CA LEU A 92 -1.65 5.63 -6.68
C LEU A 92 -1.74 6.82 -5.72
N THR A 93 -1.48 6.63 -4.44
CA THR A 93 -1.40 7.73 -3.46
C THR A 93 -0.24 8.67 -3.72
N SER A 94 0.92 8.15 -4.14
CA SER A 94 2.05 8.97 -4.60
C SER A 94 1.71 9.74 -5.88
N ALA A 95 0.85 9.19 -6.74
CA ALA A 95 0.32 9.85 -7.92
C ALA A 95 -0.72 10.95 -7.60
N GLY A 96 -1.12 11.13 -6.33
CA GLY A 96 -2.13 12.10 -5.91
C GLY A 96 -3.58 11.58 -6.00
N SER A 97 -3.78 10.28 -6.19
CA SER A 97 -5.09 9.64 -6.19
C SER A 97 -5.58 9.34 -4.77
N LYS A 98 -6.90 9.40 -4.55
CA LYS A 98 -7.54 8.80 -3.37
C LYS A 98 -7.92 7.38 -3.70
N GLU A 99 -7.52 6.43 -2.87
CA GLU A 99 -7.85 5.03 -3.09
C GLU A 99 -8.79 4.48 -2.03
N TYR A 100 -9.85 3.81 -2.50
CA TYR A 100 -10.84 3.14 -1.67
C TYR A 100 -10.74 1.64 -1.90
N THR A 101 -10.56 0.91 -0.81
CA THR A 101 -10.53 -0.55 -0.81
C THR A 101 -11.77 -1.04 -0.09
N SER A 102 -12.65 -1.79 -0.73
CA SER A 102 -13.82 -2.36 -0.08
C SER A 102 -13.84 -3.87 -0.23
N ALA A 103 -14.12 -4.55 0.88
CA ALA A 103 -14.40 -5.98 0.91
C ALA A 103 -15.83 -6.29 0.43
N ASP A 104 -16.68 -5.27 0.37
CA ASP A 104 -18.08 -5.40 0.01
C ASP A 104 -18.31 -4.88 -1.41
N ASN A 105 -18.78 -5.77 -2.30
CA ASN A 105 -19.27 -5.43 -3.65
C ASN A 105 -20.42 -4.41 -3.64
N LYS A 106 -21.07 -4.20 -2.49
CA LYS A 106 -22.15 -3.23 -2.30
C LYS A 106 -21.70 -1.79 -2.57
N VAL A 107 -20.46 -1.46 -2.22
CA VAL A 107 -19.86 -0.14 -2.46
C VAL A 107 -19.67 0.12 -3.97
N GLN A 108 -19.32 -0.89 -4.79
CA GLN A 108 -19.19 -0.73 -6.25
C GLN A 108 -20.51 -0.26 -6.89
N SER A 109 -21.63 -0.84 -6.46
CA SER A 109 -22.95 -0.51 -6.97
C SER A 109 -23.42 0.89 -6.59
N GLU A 110 -22.99 1.40 -5.43
CA GLU A 110 -23.39 2.71 -4.90
C GLU A 110 -22.61 3.86 -5.56
N TYR A 111 -21.37 3.62 -6.00
CA TYR A 111 -20.56 4.60 -6.72
C TYR A 111 -20.64 4.48 -8.25
N GLY A 112 -21.45 3.55 -8.79
CA GLY A 112 -21.71 3.44 -10.23
C GLY A 112 -20.50 3.05 -11.09
N LEU A 113 -19.46 2.49 -10.48
CA LEU A 113 -18.27 1.98 -11.18
C LEU A 113 -18.57 0.54 -11.61
N LYS A 114 -18.96 0.38 -12.88
CA LYS A 114 -19.11 -0.92 -13.56
C LYS A 114 -17.79 -1.35 -14.18
#